data_AF-A0A6P0VLA8-F1
#
_entry.id   AF-A0A6P0VLA8-F1
#
_cell.length_a   1.000
_cell.length_b   1.000
_cell.length_c   1.000
_cell.angle_alpha   90.00
_cell.angle_beta   90.00
_cell.angle_gamma   90.00
#
_symmetry.space_group_name_H-M   'P 1'
#
loop_
_entity.id
_entity.type
_entity.pdbx_description
1 polymer ?
#
loop_
_entity_poly.entity_id
_entity_poly.type
_entity_poly.pdbx_seq_one_letter_code
_entity_poly.pdbx_strand_id
1 'polypeptide(L)' 'MISTLQIDDNLLQEALSVSNHPTTTALVEAALREYIQRHKQLKVLELFGTIDYEEDYDYKQQRKIR' A
#
# COMPACT_ATOMS: atom_id res chain seq x y z
N MET A 1 6.39 7.29 20.52
CA MET A 1 6.15 8.72 20.81
C MET A 1 4.67 9.00 20.64
N ILE A 2 4.08 9.88 21.44
CA ILE A 2 2.66 10.22 21.35
C ILE A 2 2.57 11.55 20.62
N SER A 3 1.94 11.57 19.45
CA SER A 3 1.70 12.78 18.66
C SER A 3 0.21 13.05 18.66
N THR A 4 -0.21 14.17 19.24
CA THR A 4 -1.62 14.57 19.29
C THR A 4 -2.01 15.18 17.94
N LEU A 5 -2.66 14.37 17.10
CA LEU A 5 -3.26 14.80 15.84
C LEU A 5 -4.75 15.00 16.08
N GLN A 6 -5.29 16.15 15.67
CA GLN A 6 -6.75 16.34 15.65
C GLN A 6 -7.31 15.63 14.42
N ILE A 7 -8.09 14.59 14.65
CA ILE A 7 -8.76 13.78 13.64
C ILE A 7 -10.25 13.89 13.92
N ASP A 8 -11.08 13.91 12.88
CA ASP A 8 -12.53 13.89 13.02
C ASP A 8 -12.99 12.61 13.74
N ASP A 9 -13.76 12.77 14.81
CA ASP A 9 -14.23 11.65 15.63
C ASP A 9 -15.14 10.71 14.83
N ASN A 10 -15.96 11.22 13.91
CA ASN A 10 -16.82 10.39 13.08
C ASN A 10 -15.98 9.53 12.12
N LEU A 11 -14.95 10.12 11.53
CA LEU A 11 -14.03 9.39 10.65
C LEU A 11 -13.29 8.29 11.42
N LEU A 12 -12.88 8.56 12.66
CA LEU A 12 -12.23 7.57 13.49
C LEU A 12 -13.18 6.44 13.91
N GLN A 13 -14.42 6.76 14.27
CA GLN A 13 -15.43 5.75 14.60
C GLN A 13 -15.78 4.88 13.39
N GLU A 14 -15.93 5.49 12.22
CA GLU A 14 -16.14 4.75 10.97
C GLU A 14 -14.97 3.81 10.71
N ALA A 15 -13.73 4.32 10.75
CA ALA A 15 -12.53 3.52 10.54
C ALA A 15 -12.39 2.39 11.57
N LEU A 16 -12.70 2.64 12.85
CA LEU A 16 -12.73 1.60 13.89
C LEU A 16 -13.81 0.55 13.61
N SER A 17 -14.98 0.95 13.11
CA SER A 17 -16.07 0.02 12.81
C SER A 17 -15.77 -0.95 11.67
N VAL A 18 -14.98 -0.51 10.68
CA VAL A 18 -14.55 -1.35 9.54
C VAL A 18 -13.22 -2.05 9.78
N SER A 19 -12.41 -1.57 10.73
CA SER A 19 -11.12 -2.15 11.05
C SER A 19 -11.21 -3.19 12.16
N ASN A 20 -10.36 -4.21 12.10
CA ASN A 20 -10.22 -5.19 13.17
C ASN A 20 -9.19 -4.76 14.25
N HIS A 21 -8.86 -3.47 14.32
CA HIS A 21 -7.79 -2.99 15.21
C HIS A 21 -8.28 -2.71 16.63
N PRO A 22 -7.55 -3.16 17.66
CA PRO A 22 -7.98 -3.02 19.06
C PRO A 22 -7.76 -1.62 19.63
N THR A 23 -6.91 -0.79 19.01
CA THR A 23 -6.60 0.56 19.49
C THR A 23 -6.55 1.57 18.35
N THR A 24 -6.94 2.81 18.65
CA THR A 24 -6.81 3.96 17.75
C THR A 24 -5.39 4.15 17.24
N THR A 25 -4.38 3.93 18.08
CA THR A 25 -2.97 4.07 17.69
C THR A 25 -2.57 3.02 16.66
N ALA A 26 -2.97 1.76 16.85
CA ALA A 26 -2.67 0.68 15.90
C ALA A 26 -3.40 0.90 14.57
N LEU A 27 -4.65 1.37 14.62
CA LEU A 27 -5.42 1.75 13.44
C LEU A 27 -4.73 2.85 12.63
N VAL A 28 -4.34 3.95 13.29
CA VAL A 28 -3.69 5.09 12.63
C VAL A 28 -2.35 4.69 12.04
N GLU A 29 -1.55 3.87 12.76
CA GLU A 29 -0.29 3.38 12.22
C GLU A 29 -0.49 2.48 10.99
N ALA A 30 -1.46 1.56 11.04
CA ALA A 30 -1.79 0.70 9.91
C ALA A 30 -2.26 1.51 8.70
N ALA A 31 -3.18 2.47 8.90
CA ALA A 31 -3.69 3.35 7.85
C ALA A 31 -2.57 4.17 7.19
N LEU A 32 -1.63 4.71 7.98
CA LEU A 32 -0.49 5.44 7.43
C LEU A 32 0.44 4.54 6.61
N ARG A 33 0.70 3.31 7.08
CA ARG A 33 1.51 2.33 6.33
C ARG A 33 0.86 1.99 4.99
N GLU A 34 -0.43 1.72 4.98
CA GLU A 34 -1.19 1.44 3.76
C GLU A 34 -1.22 2.64 2.81
N TYR A 35 -1.44 3.85 3.35
CA TYR A 35 -1.43 5.08 2.57
C TYR A 35 -0.08 5.28 1.85
N ILE A 36 1.02 5.12 2.59
CA ILE A 36 2.38 5.21 2.04
C ILE A 36 2.60 4.11 1.00
N GLN A 37 2.20 2.86 1.30
CA GLN A 37 2.37 1.74 0.39
C GLN A 37 1.61 1.96 -0.92
N ARG A 38 0.35 2.42 -0.87
CA ARG A 38 -0.46 2.75 -2.03
C ARG A 38 0.23 3.80 -2.89
N HIS A 39 0.76 4.87 -2.28
CA HIS A 39 1.49 5.91 -3.02
C HIS A 39 2.80 5.40 -3.62
N LYS A 40 3.52 4.52 -2.93
CA LYS A 40 4.72 3.88 -3.48
C LYS A 40 4.38 2.96 -4.66
N GLN A 41 3.29 2.21 -4.59
CA GLN A 41 2.83 1.35 -5.69
C GLN A 41 2.49 2.16 -6.94
N LEU A 42 1.91 3.36 -6.79
CA LEU A 42 1.63 4.23 -7.93
C LEU A 42 2.89 4.63 -8.71
N LYS A 43 4.07 4.62 -8.07
CA LYS A 43 5.34 4.88 -8.77
C LYS A 43 5.69 3.82 -9.81
N VAL A 44 5.07 2.64 -9.78
CA VAL A 44 5.22 1.65 -10.86
C VAL A 44 4.80 2.25 -12.20
N LEU A 45 3.85 3.19 -12.21
CA LEU A 45 3.44 3.89 -13.43
C LEU A 45 4.59 4.70 -14.05
N GLU A 46 5.52 5.20 -13.25
CA GLU A 46 6.70 5.94 -13.71
C GLU A 46 7.68 5.05 -14.49
N LEU A 47 7.61 3.72 -14.31
CA LEU A 47 8.48 2.75 -14.99
C LEU A 47 7.98 2.36 -16.38
N PHE A 48 6.75 2.71 -16.75
CA PHE A 48 6.22 2.39 -18.08
C PHE A 48 6.98 3.18 -19.15
N GLY A 49 7.49 2.46 -20.15
CA GLY A 49 8.27 3.05 -21.24
C GLY A 49 9.73 3.39 -20.87
N THR A 50 10.16 3.15 -19.63
CA THR A 50 11.56 3.31 -19.21
C THR A 50 12.33 1.99 -19.16
N ILE A 51 11.61 0.86 -19.16
CA ILE A 51 12.23 -0.46 -19.12
C ILE A 51 12.51 -0.91 -20.54
N ASP A 52 13.77 -1.14 -20.84
CA ASP A 52 14.20 -1.79 -22.07
C ASP A 52 14.10 -3.30 -21.90
N TYR A 53 13.50 -3.97 -22.89
CA TYR A 53 13.27 -5.41 -22.86
C TYR A 53 14.02 -6.04 -24.03
N GLU A 54 14.77 -7.10 -23.76
CA GLU A 54 15.42 -7.90 -24.80
C GLU A 54 14.34 -8.57 -25.68
N GLU A 55 14.48 -8.44 -27.00
CA GLU A 55 13.48 -8.91 -27.98
C GLU A 55 13.25 -10.42 -27.93
N ASP A 56 14.27 -11.19 -27.54
CA ASP A 56 14.25 -12.65 -27.48
C ASP A 56 13.87 -13.20 -26.09
N TYR A 57 13.56 -12.33 -25.12
CA TYR A 57 13.22 -12.75 -23.76
C TYR A 57 11.81 -13.36 -23.65
N ASP A 58 11.72 -14.68 -23.64
CA ASP A 58 10.47 -15.41 -23.35
C ASP A 58 10.24 -15.60 -21.84
N TYR A 59 9.57 -14.63 -21.22
CA TYR A 59 9.15 -14.70 -19.82
C TYR A 59 8.19 -15.86 -19.50
N LYS A 60 7.59 -16.54 -20.49
CA LYS A 60 6.68 -17.68 -20.27
C LYS A 60 7.42 -18.99 -20.03
N GLN A 61 8.73 -19.07 -20.31
CA GLN A 61 9.53 -20.26 -20.02
C GLN A 61 9.43 -20.64 -18.53
N GLN A 62 9.40 -19.66 -17.63
CA GLN A 62 9.25 -19.90 -16.18
C GLN A 62 7.96 -20.61 -15.78
N ARG A 63 6.91 -20.57 -16.61
CA ARG A 63 5.62 -21.25 -16.33
C ARG A 63 5.70 -22.75 -16.56
N LYS A 64 6.70 -23.23 -17.29
CA LYS A 64 6.91 -24.65 -17.62
C LYS A 64 7.82 -25.36 -16.61
N ILE A 65 8.42 -24.64 -15.67
CA ILE A 65 9.35 -25.17 -14.65
C ILE A 65 8.56 -25.70 -13.44
N ARG A 66 7.45 -26.41 -13.67
CA ARG A 66 6.59 -26.91 -12.59
C ARG A 66 6.33 -28.40 -12.72
#